data_AF-A0A6V7JK50-F1
#
_entry.id   AF-A0A6V7JK50-F1
#
_cell.length_a   1.000
_cell.length_b   1.000
_cell.length_c   1.000
_cell.angle_alpha   90.00
_cell.angle_beta   90.00
_cell.angle_gamma   90.00
#
_symmetry.space_group_name_H-M   'P 1'
#
loop_
_entity.id
_entity.type
_entity.pdbx_description
1 polymer ?
#
loop_
_entity_poly.entity_id
_entity_poly.type
_entity_poly.pdbx_seq_one_letter_code
_entity_poly.pdbx_strand_id
1 'polypeptide(L)'
;EAWLLDPDSEALTCLRTLYDLDKRIQNYLEVADRYNYYKKYLNLEISKSHILQQVKNDIDVRIDLWQFIIISKETIEKWYKEDINVLSFKEMTDIIVNWELKIQQLENNIEKKTIIQWLKSNTEHVKGYLPLIQHINEGLLKKRHWFEIELLLNHKFDPEVNITLALLEKLNFLFYKNEFMRKLINKGQIN
;
A
#
# COMPACT_ATOMS: atom_id res chain seq x y z
N GLU A 1 -16.03 -13.40 -9.48
CA GLU A 1 -16.17 -12.52 -10.66
C GLU A 1 -14.89 -11.73 -10.86
N ALA A 2 -14.46 -11.50 -12.10
CA ALA A 2 -13.12 -10.95 -12.41
C ALA A 2 -12.89 -9.51 -11.92
N TRP A 3 -13.98 -8.73 -11.74
CA TRP A 3 -13.95 -7.35 -11.27
C TRP A 3 -13.59 -7.22 -9.78
N LEU A 4 -13.90 -8.22 -8.95
CA LEU A 4 -13.51 -8.25 -7.52
C LEU A 4 -11.99 -8.30 -7.28
N LEU A 5 -11.19 -8.47 -8.33
CA LEU A 5 -9.74 -8.48 -8.30
C LEU A 5 -9.16 -7.55 -9.37
N ASP A 6 -9.96 -6.64 -9.91
CA ASP A 6 -9.51 -5.69 -10.92
C ASP A 6 -9.05 -4.38 -10.26
N PRO A 7 -7.82 -3.90 -10.52
CA PRO A 7 -7.33 -2.63 -9.96
C PRO A 7 -8.24 -1.44 -10.24
N ASP A 8 -8.96 -1.47 -11.38
CA ASP A 8 -9.81 -0.37 -11.82
C ASP A 8 -11.22 -0.43 -11.21
N SER A 9 -11.52 -1.46 -10.43
CA SER A 9 -12.82 -1.58 -9.77
C SER A 9 -12.96 -0.62 -8.58
N GLU A 10 -14.19 -0.16 -8.35
CA GLU A 10 -14.52 0.71 -7.24
C GLU A 10 -14.43 -0.06 -5.90
N ALA A 11 -13.44 0.29 -5.08
CA ALA A 11 -13.10 -0.42 -3.85
C ALA A 11 -14.27 -0.56 -2.85
N LEU A 12 -15.08 0.49 -2.68
CA LEU A 12 -16.22 0.46 -1.77
C LEU A 12 -17.33 -0.48 -2.26
N THR A 13 -17.57 -0.51 -3.58
CA THR A 13 -18.55 -1.43 -4.18
C THR A 13 -18.07 -2.88 -4.09
N CYS A 14 -16.77 -3.13 -4.30
CA CYS A 14 -16.15 -4.44 -4.05
C CYS A 14 -16.33 -4.89 -2.61
N LEU A 15 -15.99 -4.05 -1.62
CA LEU A 15 -16.13 -4.37 -0.20
C LEU A 15 -17.57 -4.65 0.21
N ARG A 16 -18.52 -3.80 -0.20
CA ARG A 16 -19.95 -4.01 0.09
C ARG A 16 -20.41 -5.38 -0.39
N THR A 17 -20.04 -5.73 -1.63
CA THR A 17 -20.40 -7.01 -2.23
C THR A 17 -19.75 -8.19 -1.50
N LEU A 18 -18.48 -8.04 -1.10
CA LEU A 18 -17.77 -9.06 -0.34
C LEU A 18 -18.35 -9.26 1.07
N TYR A 19 -18.77 -8.20 1.75
CA TYR A 19 -19.46 -8.32 3.04
C TYR A 19 -20.84 -8.97 2.93
N ASP A 20 -21.59 -8.66 1.87
CA ASP A 20 -22.86 -9.35 1.61
C ASP A 20 -22.65 -10.85 1.35
N LEU A 21 -21.59 -11.21 0.61
CA LEU A 21 -21.20 -12.61 0.40
C LEU A 21 -20.72 -13.28 1.69
N ASP A 22 -19.92 -12.58 2.50
CA ASP A 22 -19.45 -13.09 3.79
C ASP A 22 -20.63 -13.43 4.70
N LYS A 23 -21.58 -12.50 4.84
CA LYS A 23 -22.80 -12.72 5.63
C LYS A 23 -23.59 -13.94 5.15
N ARG A 24 -23.69 -14.15 3.84
CA ARG A 24 -24.36 -15.33 3.27
C ARG A 24 -23.60 -16.62 3.61
N ILE A 25 -22.27 -16.62 3.50
CA ILE A 25 -21.44 -17.78 3.85
C ILE A 25 -21.52 -18.11 5.33
N GLN A 26 -21.51 -17.11 6.21
CA GLN A 26 -21.69 -17.32 7.65
C GLN A 26 -23.00 -18.04 7.95
N ASN A 27 -24.11 -17.62 7.32
CA ASN A 27 -25.38 -18.32 7.48
C ASN A 27 -25.29 -19.81 7.04
N TYR A 28 -24.59 -20.11 5.94
CA TYR A 28 -24.41 -21.50 5.51
C TYR A 28 -23.50 -22.31 6.43
N LEU A 29 -22.45 -21.69 6.99
CA LEU A 29 -21.58 -22.31 7.99
C LEU A 29 -22.36 -22.65 9.26
N GLU A 30 -23.17 -21.72 9.78
CA GLU A 30 -24.03 -21.95 10.95
C GLU A 30 -25.03 -23.09 10.71
N VAL A 31 -25.61 -23.15 9.51
CA VAL A 31 -26.51 -24.24 9.12
C VAL A 31 -25.75 -25.58 9.08
N ALA A 32 -24.55 -25.62 8.50
CA ALA A 32 -23.71 -26.82 8.46
C ALA A 32 -23.31 -27.28 9.87
N ASP A 33 -22.97 -26.36 10.77
CA ASP A 33 -22.64 -26.66 12.16
C ASP A 33 -23.84 -27.22 12.92
N ARG A 34 -25.04 -26.68 12.66
CA ARG A 34 -26.29 -27.22 13.21
C ARG A 34 -26.56 -28.65 12.73
N TYR A 35 -26.36 -28.94 11.45
CA TYR A 35 -26.46 -30.31 10.94
C TYR A 35 -25.44 -31.24 11.59
N ASN A 36 -24.19 -30.78 11.77
CA ASN A 36 -23.15 -31.56 12.43
C ASN A 36 -23.43 -31.80 13.91
N TYR A 37 -24.05 -30.85 14.60
CA TYR A 37 -24.56 -31.03 15.96
C TYR A 37 -25.59 -32.16 16.03
N TYR A 38 -26.59 -32.17 15.13
CA TYR A 38 -27.60 -33.24 15.10
C TYR A 38 -27.01 -34.59 14.71
N LYS A 39 -26.10 -34.63 13.72
CA LYS A 39 -25.39 -35.87 13.36
C LYS A 39 -24.65 -36.45 14.55
N LYS A 40 -23.93 -35.61 15.29
CA LYS A 40 -23.23 -36.01 16.52
C LYS A 40 -24.19 -36.57 17.57
N TYR A 41 -25.33 -35.91 17.78
CA TYR A 41 -26.36 -36.37 18.71
C TYR A 41 -26.94 -37.75 18.33
N LEU A 42 -27.07 -38.00 17.03
CA LEU A 42 -27.57 -39.27 16.48
C LEU A 42 -26.49 -40.34 16.27
N ASN A 43 -25.25 -40.11 16.76
CA ASN A 43 -24.09 -40.99 16.51
C ASN A 43 -23.81 -41.25 15.02
N LEU A 44 -24.11 -40.28 14.16
CA LEU A 44 -23.78 -40.30 12.73
C LEU A 44 -22.43 -39.64 12.48
N GLU A 45 -21.81 -40.00 11.34
CA GLU A 45 -20.55 -39.41 10.92
C GLU A 45 -20.70 -37.91 10.59
N ILE A 46 -19.84 -37.10 11.22
CA ILE A 46 -19.75 -35.66 11.00
C ILE A 46 -19.00 -35.41 9.70
N SER A 47 -19.49 -34.50 8.87
CA SER A 47 -18.81 -34.11 7.64
C SER A 47 -18.43 -32.64 7.70
N LYS A 48 -17.15 -32.33 7.45
CA LYS A 48 -16.69 -30.96 7.29
C LYS A 48 -16.85 -30.55 5.82
N SER A 49 -17.52 -29.42 5.59
CA SER A 49 -17.59 -28.86 4.25
C SER A 49 -16.31 -28.09 3.93
N HIS A 50 -15.36 -28.78 3.32
CA HIS A 50 -14.10 -28.17 2.84
C HIS A 50 -14.36 -27.01 1.86
N ILE A 51 -15.42 -27.12 1.06
CA ILE A 51 -15.80 -26.10 0.08
C ILE A 51 -16.25 -24.82 0.80
N LEU A 52 -17.10 -24.90 1.83
CA LEU A 52 -17.55 -23.70 2.55
C LEU A 52 -16.39 -22.99 3.25
N GLN A 53 -15.45 -23.74 3.82
CA GLN A 53 -14.24 -23.19 4.45
C GLN A 53 -13.33 -22.51 3.42
N GLN A 54 -13.14 -23.14 2.25
CA GLN A 54 -12.35 -22.56 1.18
C GLN A 54 -12.97 -21.25 0.68
N VAL A 55 -14.27 -21.22 0.38
CA VAL A 55 -14.91 -20.00 -0.12
C VAL A 55 -14.92 -18.90 0.94
N LYS A 56 -15.06 -19.25 2.23
CA LYS A 56 -14.91 -18.28 3.33
C LYS A 56 -13.52 -17.65 3.34
N ASN A 57 -12.47 -18.46 3.28
CA ASN A 57 -11.10 -17.96 3.22
C ASN A 57 -10.86 -17.07 1.99
N ASP A 58 -11.38 -17.45 0.83
CA ASP A 58 -11.27 -16.64 -0.40
C ASP A 58 -11.96 -15.27 -0.26
N ILE A 59 -13.10 -15.22 0.44
CA ILE A 59 -13.80 -13.95 0.73
C ILE A 59 -12.97 -13.09 1.68
N ASP A 60 -12.43 -13.68 2.75
CA ASP A 60 -11.63 -12.97 3.75
C ASP A 60 -10.38 -12.34 3.14
N VAL A 61 -9.64 -13.11 2.34
CA VAL A 61 -8.46 -12.62 1.62
C VAL A 61 -8.81 -11.43 0.71
N ARG A 62 -9.98 -11.45 0.06
CA ARG A 62 -10.44 -10.35 -0.80
C ARG A 62 -10.89 -9.13 0.00
N ILE A 63 -11.54 -9.32 1.15
CA ILE A 63 -11.89 -8.21 2.05
C ILE A 63 -10.60 -7.52 2.50
N ASP A 64 -9.65 -8.30 2.99
CA ASP A 64 -8.32 -7.83 3.41
C ASP A 64 -7.60 -7.05 2.30
N LEU A 65 -7.64 -7.54 1.06
CA LEU A 65 -7.07 -6.89 -0.10
C LEU A 65 -7.65 -5.49 -0.32
N TRP A 66 -8.99 -5.37 -0.35
CA TRP A 66 -9.65 -4.11 -0.65
C TRP A 66 -9.56 -3.11 0.49
N GLN A 67 -9.61 -3.56 1.74
CA GLN A 67 -9.29 -2.70 2.89
C GLN A 67 -7.88 -2.14 2.80
N PHE A 68 -6.90 -3.00 2.46
CA PHE A 68 -5.52 -2.58 2.27
C PHE A 68 -5.36 -1.56 1.13
N ILE A 69 -6.04 -1.75 0.01
CA ILE A 69 -6.05 -0.79 -1.10
C ILE A 69 -6.57 0.59 -0.64
N ILE A 70 -7.65 0.63 0.13
CA ILE A 70 -8.22 1.90 0.63
C ILE A 70 -7.23 2.59 1.56
N ILE A 71 -6.76 1.87 2.58
CA ILE A 71 -5.84 2.42 3.59
C ILE A 71 -4.55 2.92 2.94
N SER A 72 -3.99 2.15 2.00
CA SER A 72 -2.76 2.55 1.30
C SER A 72 -2.99 3.79 0.42
N LYS A 73 -4.11 3.87 -0.33
CA LYS A 73 -4.45 5.07 -1.11
C LYS A 73 -4.58 6.31 -0.22
N GLU A 74 -5.33 6.23 0.87
CA GLU A 74 -5.51 7.35 1.81
C GLU A 74 -4.19 7.79 2.43
N THR A 75 -3.34 6.84 2.80
CA THR A 75 -2.01 7.11 3.38
C THR A 75 -1.09 7.81 2.36
N ILE A 76 -1.06 7.32 1.12
CA ILE A 76 -0.28 7.94 0.04
C ILE A 76 -0.80 9.35 -0.24
N GLU A 77 -2.11 9.53 -0.37
CA GLU A 77 -2.70 10.86 -0.58
C GLU A 77 -2.33 11.84 0.52
N LYS A 78 -2.32 11.39 1.78
CA LYS A 78 -1.87 12.19 2.91
C LYS A 78 -0.42 12.62 2.74
N TRP A 79 0.49 11.67 2.47
CA TRP A 79 1.90 11.99 2.23
C TRP A 79 2.13 12.94 1.06
N TYR A 80 1.27 12.89 0.03
CA TYR A 80 1.36 13.78 -1.12
C TYR A 80 0.90 15.22 -0.84
N LYS A 81 0.07 15.41 0.18
CA LYS A 81 -0.48 16.73 0.57
C LYS A 81 0.34 17.39 1.69
N GLU A 82 1.00 16.59 2.54
CA GLU A 82 1.80 17.09 3.64
C GLU A 82 3.10 17.74 3.18
N ASP A 83 3.58 18.71 3.98
CA ASP A 83 4.90 19.30 3.78
C ASP A 83 5.98 18.25 4.05
N ILE A 84 6.96 18.17 3.16
CA ILE A 84 8.05 17.20 3.21
C ILE A 84 8.90 17.31 4.49
N ASN A 85 8.93 18.48 5.14
CA ASN A 85 9.63 18.70 6.41
C ASN A 85 8.93 18.03 7.60
N VAL A 86 7.63 17.75 7.48
CA VAL A 86 6.82 17.09 8.53
C VAL A 86 6.79 15.57 8.35
N LEU A 87 7.04 15.08 7.13
CA LEU A 87 7.11 13.65 6.85
C LEU A 87 8.26 12.99 7.63
N SER A 88 7.97 11.88 8.28
CA SER A 88 8.94 11.08 9.04
C SER A 88 9.44 9.90 8.21
N PHE A 89 10.73 9.90 7.90
CA PHE A 89 11.42 8.80 7.21
C PHE A 89 11.22 7.46 7.93
N LYS A 90 11.32 7.46 9.27
CA LYS A 90 11.14 6.26 10.08
C LYS A 90 9.72 5.71 9.95
N GLU A 91 8.71 6.56 10.14
CA GLU A 91 7.30 6.14 10.08
C GLU A 91 6.93 5.64 8.69
N MET A 92 7.34 6.36 7.64
CA MET A 92 7.09 5.94 6.27
C MET A 92 7.77 4.60 5.94
N THR A 93 9.01 4.41 6.40
CA THR A 93 9.75 3.16 6.19
C THR A 93 9.05 1.99 6.90
N ASP A 94 8.65 2.17 8.16
CA ASP A 94 7.93 1.14 8.93
C ASP A 94 6.60 0.78 8.24
N ILE A 95 5.87 1.77 7.74
CA ILE A 95 4.62 1.54 6.99
C ILE A 95 4.89 0.79 5.69
N ILE A 96 5.91 1.17 4.91
CA ILE A 96 6.26 0.52 3.63
C ILE A 96 6.70 -0.93 3.86
N VAL A 97 7.49 -1.22 4.88
CA VAL A 97 7.89 -2.60 5.23
C VAL A 97 6.66 -3.44 5.56
N ASN A 98 5.72 -2.90 6.34
CA ASN A 98 4.46 -3.59 6.65
C ASN A 98 3.61 -3.82 5.39
N TRP A 99 3.60 -2.87 4.46
CA TRP A 99 2.91 -3.01 3.17
C TRP A 99 3.54 -4.11 2.31
N GLU A 100 4.86 -4.17 2.21
CA GLU A 100 5.59 -5.22 1.48
C GLU A 100 5.27 -6.61 2.04
N LEU A 101 5.25 -6.77 3.38
CA LEU A 101 4.85 -8.02 4.03
C LEU A 101 3.40 -8.39 3.73
N LYS A 102 2.46 -7.42 3.80
CA LYS A 102 1.05 -7.67 3.48
C LYS A 102 0.88 -8.04 2.00
N ILE A 103 1.59 -7.38 1.10
CA ILE A 103 1.57 -7.69 -0.34
C ILE A 103 2.09 -9.11 -0.59
N GLN A 104 3.16 -9.52 0.07
CA GLN A 104 3.69 -10.89 -0.03
C GLN A 104 2.68 -11.94 0.48
N GLN A 105 1.99 -11.65 1.60
CA GLN A 105 0.92 -12.50 2.09
C GLN A 105 -0.24 -12.60 1.08
N LEU A 106 -0.67 -11.47 0.50
CA LEU A 106 -1.75 -11.43 -0.49
C LEU A 106 -1.35 -12.16 -1.78
N GLU A 107 -0.11 -12.03 -2.24
CA GLU A 107 0.42 -12.72 -3.43
C GLU A 107 0.36 -14.24 -3.30
N ASN A 108 0.58 -14.77 -2.10
CA ASN A 108 0.50 -16.21 -1.84
C ASN A 108 -0.95 -16.74 -1.84
N ASN A 109 -1.94 -15.87 -1.65
CA ASN A 109 -3.35 -16.25 -1.51
C ASN A 109 -4.24 -15.80 -2.69
N ILE A 110 -3.70 -15.04 -3.65
CA ILE A 110 -4.45 -14.50 -4.79
C ILE A 110 -3.77 -14.91 -6.10
N GLU A 111 -4.51 -15.62 -6.94
CA GLU A 111 -4.03 -16.07 -8.25
C GLU A 111 -3.87 -14.91 -9.27
N LYS A 112 -4.72 -13.88 -9.20
CA LYS A 112 -4.70 -12.77 -10.16
C LYS A 112 -3.56 -11.80 -9.84
N LYS A 113 -2.45 -11.95 -10.57
CA LYS A 113 -1.22 -11.17 -10.34
C LYS A 113 -1.30 -9.69 -10.70
N THR A 114 -2.29 -9.24 -11.47
CA THR A 114 -2.35 -7.84 -11.94
C THR A 114 -2.57 -6.84 -10.80
N ILE A 115 -3.47 -7.14 -9.86
CA ILE A 115 -3.72 -6.28 -8.69
C ILE A 115 -2.56 -6.26 -7.71
N ILE A 116 -1.87 -7.39 -7.57
CA ILE A 116 -0.65 -7.49 -6.77
C ILE A 116 0.48 -6.67 -7.41
N GLN A 117 0.66 -6.76 -8.73
CA GLN A 117 1.64 -5.94 -9.46
C GLN A 117 1.34 -4.45 -9.34
N TRP A 118 0.07 -4.06 -9.42
CA TRP A 118 -0.35 -2.67 -9.21
C TRP A 118 0.02 -2.18 -7.81
N LEU A 119 -0.24 -2.97 -6.76
CA LEU A 119 0.15 -2.63 -5.38
C LEU A 119 1.68 -2.48 -5.23
N LYS A 120 2.45 -3.44 -5.75
CA LYS A 120 3.92 -3.39 -5.74
C LYS A 120 4.44 -2.14 -6.43
N SER A 121 3.89 -1.80 -7.59
CA SER A 121 4.30 -0.60 -8.34
C SER A 121 4.04 0.68 -7.56
N ASN A 122 2.88 0.80 -6.90
CA ASN A 122 2.57 1.98 -6.09
C ASN A 122 3.46 2.09 -4.84
N THR A 123 3.71 0.97 -4.15
CA THR A 123 4.61 0.94 -3.00
C THR A 123 6.03 1.33 -3.39
N GLU A 124 6.56 0.78 -4.49
CA GLU A 124 7.90 1.11 -4.99
C GLU A 124 8.00 2.57 -5.47
N HIS A 125 6.95 3.09 -6.11
CA HIS A 125 6.89 4.50 -6.52
C HIS A 125 7.06 5.45 -5.34
N VAL A 126 6.32 5.21 -4.26
CA VAL A 126 6.38 6.04 -3.05
C VAL A 126 7.70 5.84 -2.29
N LYS A 127 8.19 4.61 -2.20
CA LYS A 127 9.52 4.27 -1.66
C LYS A 127 10.64 5.00 -2.40
N GLY A 128 10.42 5.36 -3.67
CA GLY A 128 11.25 6.24 -4.47
C GLY A 128 11.66 7.53 -3.75
N TYR A 129 10.76 8.11 -2.95
CA TYR A 129 10.97 9.38 -2.25
C TYR A 129 11.72 9.26 -0.91
N LEU A 130 11.76 8.07 -0.30
CA LEU A 130 12.36 7.86 1.03
C LEU A 130 13.78 8.41 1.18
N PRO A 131 14.71 8.25 0.22
CA PRO A 131 16.05 8.80 0.37
C PRO A 131 16.05 10.32 0.52
N LEU A 132 15.20 11.04 -0.22
CA LEU A 132 15.10 12.50 -0.07
C LEU A 132 14.61 12.87 1.33
N ILE A 133 13.55 12.20 1.79
CA ILE A 133 12.94 12.44 3.10
C ILE A 133 13.95 12.15 4.23
N GLN A 134 14.74 11.09 4.09
CA GLN A 134 15.83 10.79 5.02
C GLN A 134 16.81 11.97 5.15
N HIS A 135 17.30 12.49 4.03
CA HIS A 135 18.27 13.61 4.05
C HIS A 135 17.67 14.90 4.62
N ILE A 136 16.36 15.11 4.45
CA ILE A 136 15.63 16.24 5.04
C ILE A 136 15.53 16.07 6.56
N ASN A 137 15.04 14.93 7.04
CA ASN A 137 14.92 14.67 8.48
C ASN A 137 16.28 14.68 9.20
N GLU A 138 17.34 14.19 8.57
CA GLU A 138 18.71 14.21 9.13
C GLU A 138 19.36 15.61 9.07
N GLY A 139 18.69 16.61 8.47
CA GLY A 139 19.22 17.97 8.34
C GLY A 139 20.43 18.08 7.41
N LEU A 140 20.63 17.11 6.52
CA LEU A 140 21.78 17.04 5.61
C LEU A 140 21.66 17.98 4.40
N LEU A 141 20.44 18.46 4.09
CA LEU A 141 20.20 19.41 3.01
C LEU A 141 20.50 20.85 3.43
N LYS A 142 21.72 21.31 3.11
CA LYS A 142 22.13 22.72 3.22
C LYS A 142 21.58 23.54 2.04
N LYS A 143 21.53 24.87 2.17
CA LYS A 143 21.10 25.80 1.10
C LYS A 143 21.73 25.52 -0.28
N ARG A 144 23.01 25.14 -0.31
CA ARG A 144 23.73 24.77 -1.54
C ARG A 144 23.11 23.55 -2.25
N HIS A 145 22.60 22.58 -1.50
CA HIS A 145 21.96 21.39 -2.04
C HIS A 145 20.59 21.77 -2.65
N TRP A 146 19.83 22.65 -1.99
CA TRP A 146 18.58 23.18 -2.55
C TRP A 146 18.78 23.92 -3.87
N PHE A 147 19.80 24.75 -3.98
CA PHE A 147 20.13 25.41 -5.24
C PHE A 147 20.43 24.40 -6.38
N GLU A 148 21.10 23.29 -6.07
CA GLU A 148 21.34 22.23 -7.06
C GLU A 148 20.05 21.48 -7.43
N ILE A 149 19.13 21.28 -6.48
CA ILE A 149 17.81 20.71 -6.75
C ILE A 149 17.04 21.65 -7.69
N GLU A 150 17.05 22.96 -7.43
CA GLU A 150 16.38 23.94 -8.28
C GLU A 150 16.91 23.94 -9.71
N LEU A 151 18.24 23.85 -9.87
CA LEU A 151 18.88 23.72 -11.19
C LEU A 151 18.53 22.40 -11.88
N LEU A 152 18.54 21.29 -11.14
CA LEU A 152 18.20 19.96 -11.67
C LEU A 152 16.75 19.88 -12.14
N LEU A 153 15.82 20.41 -11.35
CA LEU A 153 14.38 20.38 -11.63
C LEU A 153 13.94 21.55 -12.51
N ASN A 154 14.87 22.46 -12.87
CA ASN A 154 14.59 23.71 -13.56
C ASN A 154 13.41 24.49 -12.94
N HIS A 155 13.37 24.53 -11.61
CA HIS A 155 12.28 25.10 -10.83
C HIS A 155 12.85 25.80 -9.59
N LYS A 156 12.43 27.04 -9.35
CA LYS A 156 12.78 27.77 -8.12
C LYS A 156 11.72 27.50 -7.07
N PHE A 157 12.12 27.05 -5.89
CA PHE A 157 11.20 26.86 -4.78
C PHE A 157 10.97 28.21 -4.10
N ASP A 158 9.70 28.60 -4.02
CA ASP A 158 9.32 29.75 -3.20
C ASP A 158 9.40 29.34 -1.72
N PRO A 159 10.17 30.05 -0.88
CA PRO A 159 10.24 29.76 0.55
C PRO A 159 8.90 29.87 1.27
N GLU A 160 7.91 30.56 0.71
CA GLU A 160 6.55 30.69 1.25
C GLU A 160 5.63 29.53 0.83
N VAL A 161 6.08 28.64 -0.07
CA VAL A 161 5.29 27.50 -0.57
C VAL A 161 5.81 26.19 0.01
N ASN A 162 4.92 25.46 0.68
CA ASN A 162 5.22 24.12 1.20
C ASN A 162 5.66 23.18 0.07
N ILE A 163 6.80 22.54 0.26
CA ILE A 163 7.31 21.53 -0.67
C ILE A 163 6.64 20.20 -0.31
N THR A 164 5.87 19.64 -1.23
CA THR A 164 5.11 18.39 -1.02
C THR A 164 5.58 17.31 -2.01
N LEU A 165 5.27 16.03 -1.73
CA LEU A 165 5.57 14.97 -2.71
C LEU A 165 4.81 15.18 -4.02
N ALA A 166 3.60 15.75 -3.97
CA ALA A 166 2.85 16.09 -5.18
C ALA A 166 3.56 17.15 -6.05
N LEU A 167 4.23 18.12 -5.44
CA LEU A 167 5.05 19.08 -6.18
C LEU A 167 6.27 18.39 -6.81
N LEU A 168 6.97 17.55 -6.05
CA LEU A 168 8.14 16.82 -6.55
C LEU A 168 7.79 15.84 -7.67
N GLU A 169 6.63 15.20 -7.61
CA GLU A 169 6.09 14.37 -8.69
C GLU A 169 5.86 15.18 -9.97
N LYS A 170 5.25 16.37 -9.86
CA LYS A 170 5.06 17.27 -11.02
C LYS A 170 6.37 17.71 -11.67
N LEU A 171 7.44 17.78 -10.88
CA LEU A 171 8.79 18.12 -11.34
C LEU A 171 9.58 16.88 -11.82
N ASN A 172 8.97 15.69 -11.84
CA ASN A 172 9.60 14.43 -12.18
C ASN A 172 10.86 14.14 -11.33
N PHE A 173 10.84 14.47 -10.04
CA PHE A 173 11.99 14.30 -9.14
C PHE A 173 12.58 12.88 -9.20
N LEU A 174 11.73 11.85 -9.24
CA LEU A 174 12.18 10.45 -9.28
C LEU A 174 13.06 10.12 -10.50
N PHE A 175 12.88 10.81 -11.62
CA PHE A 175 13.73 10.67 -12.80
C PHE A 175 15.17 11.15 -12.52
N TYR A 176 15.31 12.24 -11.76
CA TYR A 176 16.60 12.84 -11.41
C TYR A 176 17.19 12.30 -10.09
N LYS A 177 16.47 11.43 -9.37
CA LYS A 177 16.86 10.90 -8.06
C LYS A 177 18.31 10.42 -8.01
N ASN A 178 18.76 9.65 -8.99
CA ASN A 178 20.13 9.12 -9.00
C ASN A 178 21.18 10.22 -9.16
N GLU A 179 20.92 11.22 -9.99
CA GLU A 179 21.82 12.37 -10.16
C GLU A 179 21.87 13.22 -8.89
N PHE A 180 20.71 13.43 -8.27
CA PHE A 180 20.58 14.10 -6.98
C PHE A 180 21.43 13.41 -5.90
N MET A 181 21.27 12.09 -5.72
CA MET A 181 22.03 11.33 -4.72
C MET A 181 23.55 11.40 -4.98
N ARG A 182 23.98 11.36 -6.24
CA ARG A 182 25.40 11.52 -6.60
C ARG A 182 25.94 12.90 -6.23
N LYS A 183 25.19 13.98 -6.49
CA LYS A 183 25.61 15.35 -6.16
C LYS A 183 25.70 15.58 -4.66
N LEU A 184 24.81 14.97 -3.87
CA LEU A 184 24.88 14.97 -2.41
C LEU A 184 26.13 14.27 -1.87
N ILE A 185 26.44 13.06 -2.36
CA ILE A 185 27.57 12.24 -1.88
C ILE A 185 28.92 12.89 -2.23
N ASN A 186 29.10 13.34 -3.47
CA ASN A 186 30.38 13.86 -3.96
C ASN A 186 30.85 15.16 -3.27
N LYS A 187 29.96 15.90 -2.59
CA LYS A 187 30.29 17.13 -1.86
C LYS A 187 30.22 17.00 -0.34
N GLY A 188 29.91 15.80 0.16
CA GLY A 188 30.09 15.41 1.57
C GLY A 188 31.52 14.97 1.90
N GLN A 189 32.35 14.68 0.89
CA GLN A 189 33.76 14.28 1.03
C GLN A 189 34.77 15.44 0.91
N ILE A 190 34.29 16.68 0.79
CA ILE A 190 35.16 17.87 0.87
C ILE A 190 34.74 18.65 2.11
N ASN A 191 35.18 18.13 3.26
CA ASN A 191 35.41 18.87 4.49
C ASN A 191 36.65 18.26 5.14
#